data_AF-A0A929K401-F1
#
_entry.id   AF-A0A929K401-F1
#
_cell.length_a   1.000
_cell.length_b   1.000
_cell.length_c   1.000
_cell.angle_alpha   90.00
_cell.angle_beta   90.00
_cell.angle_gamma   90.00
#
_symmetry.space_group_name_H-M   'P 1'
#
loop_
_entity.id
_entity.type
_entity.pdbx_description
1 polymer ?
#
loop_
_entity_poly.entity_id
_entity_poly.type
_entity_poly.pdbx_seq_one_letter_code
_entity_poly.pdbx_strand_id
1 'polypeptide(L)'
;MRRSKRFVSEVLSTLKDNIQRTGDPLGLKRVYWTGWAKGLNLQRGGETILLTARMYQMLPYIMQITGLVASAKPFLSRRGLGEIVNMGNRIMGDKIIRFKA
;
A
#
# COMPACT_ATOMS: atom_id res chain seq x y z
N MET A 1 -27.12 2.21 3.34
CA MET A 1 -26.11 1.80 4.36
C MET A 1 -25.52 0.38 4.19
N ARG A 2 -26.27 -0.66 3.76
CA ARG A 2 -25.73 -2.04 3.60
C ARG A 2 -24.45 -2.17 2.74
N ARG A 3 -24.36 -1.44 1.63
CA ARG A 3 -23.14 -1.40 0.77
C ARG A 3 -21.89 -0.88 1.49
N SER A 4 -22.05 0.11 2.36
CA SER A 4 -20.93 0.69 3.13
C SER A 4 -20.36 -0.31 4.13
N LYS A 5 -21.20 -1.09 4.82
CA LYS A 5 -20.74 -2.13 5.76
C LYS A 5 -19.94 -3.23 5.05
N ARG A 6 -20.40 -3.68 3.88
CA ARG A 6 -19.68 -4.69 3.08
C ARG A 6 -18.31 -4.18 2.62
N PHE A 7 -18.26 -2.96 2.08
CA PHE A 7 -17.01 -2.32 1.67
C PHE A 7 -16.02 -2.19 2.84
N VAL A 8 -16.48 -1.69 4.00
CA VAL A 8 -15.64 -1.58 5.20
C VAL A 8 -15.11 -2.97 5.62
N SER A 9 -15.95 -4.01 5.60
CA SER A 9 -15.51 -5.37 5.92
C SER A 9 -14.44 -5.88 4.96
N GLU A 10 -14.61 -5.67 3.64
CA GLU A 10 -13.63 -6.08 2.62
C GLU A 10 -12.29 -5.34 2.80
N VAL A 11 -12.34 -4.03 3.10
CA VAL A 11 -11.15 -3.23 3.42
C VAL A 11 -10.45 -3.77 4.67
N LEU A 12 -11.18 -3.99 5.76
CA LEU A 12 -10.61 -4.49 7.02
C LEU A 12 -10.01 -5.89 6.87
N SER A 13 -10.68 -6.79 6.14
CA SER A 13 -10.14 -8.11 5.81
C SER A 13 -8.84 -8.00 5.01
N THR A 14 -8.79 -7.13 4.01
CA THR A 14 -7.58 -6.89 3.21
C THR A 14 -6.42 -6.37 4.07
N LEU A 15 -6.69 -5.42 4.98
CA LEU A 15 -5.68 -4.89 5.90
C LEU A 15 -5.16 -5.97 6.84
N LYS A 16 -6.06 -6.77 7.42
CA LYS A 16 -5.70 -7.91 8.27
C LYS A 16 -4.79 -8.89 7.52
N ASP A 17 -5.17 -9.29 6.33
CA ASP A 17 -4.43 -10.28 5.53
C ASP A 17 -3.03 -9.75 5.16
N ASN A 18 -2.93 -8.46 4.83
CA ASN A 18 -1.66 -7.80 4.56
C ASN A 18 -0.74 -7.78 5.79
N ILE A 19 -1.28 -7.42 6.97
CA ILE A 19 -0.53 -7.43 8.24
C ILE A 19 -0.06 -8.85 8.57
N GLN A 20 -0.93 -9.85 8.44
CA GLN A 20 -0.56 -11.24 8.73
C GLN A 20 0.54 -11.76 7.78
N ARG A 21 0.49 -11.37 6.50
CA ARG A 21 1.44 -11.82 5.48
C ARG A 21 2.78 -11.08 5.52
N THR A 22 2.79 -9.80 5.88
CA THR A 22 3.97 -8.92 5.69
C THR A 22 4.33 -8.05 6.89
N GLY A 23 3.49 -8.00 7.93
CA GLY A 23 3.64 -7.08 9.04
C GLY A 23 3.30 -5.62 8.70
N ASP A 24 2.82 -5.35 7.48
CA ASP A 24 2.49 -4.00 7.00
C ASP A 24 1.06 -3.96 6.42
N PRO A 25 0.23 -2.97 6.77
CA PRO A 25 -1.16 -2.87 6.30
C PRO A 25 -1.30 -2.69 4.78
N LEU A 26 -0.26 -2.18 4.11
CA LEU A 26 -0.25 -2.03 2.66
C LEU A 26 0.28 -3.28 1.95
N GLY A 27 0.72 -4.30 2.70
CA GLY A 27 1.20 -5.55 2.13
C GLY A 27 2.63 -5.48 1.60
N LEU A 28 3.40 -4.47 2.02
CA LEU A 28 4.77 -4.20 1.57
C LEU A 28 5.78 -4.97 2.43
N LYS A 29 6.56 -5.87 1.82
CA LYS A 29 7.56 -6.69 2.53
C LYS A 29 8.86 -5.97 2.86
N ARG A 30 9.22 -4.93 2.09
CA ARG A 30 10.44 -4.17 2.30
C ARG A 30 10.18 -2.98 3.21
N VAL A 31 11.13 -2.71 4.11
CA VAL A 31 11.10 -1.54 4.97
C VAL A 31 11.37 -0.29 4.12
N TYR A 32 10.29 0.35 3.68
CA TYR A 32 10.36 1.59 2.87
C TYR A 32 10.38 2.85 3.73
N TRP A 33 9.79 2.80 4.94
CA TRP A 33 9.54 3.97 5.78
C TRP A 33 10.76 4.46 6.57
N THR A 34 11.86 3.71 6.63
CA THR A 34 13.11 4.16 7.29
C THR A 34 14.28 4.32 6.34
N GLY A 35 14.16 3.89 5.07
CA GLY A 35 15.26 3.91 4.11
C GLY A 35 15.83 5.32 3.86
N TRP A 36 14.96 6.34 3.85
CA TRP A 36 15.33 7.75 3.68
C TRP A 36 16.28 8.27 4.78
N ALA A 37 16.26 7.67 5.97
CA ALA A 37 17.11 8.08 7.10
C ALA A 37 18.52 7.48 7.04
N LYS A 38 18.77 6.53 6.13
CA LYS A 38 20.07 5.86 5.99
C LYS A 38 21.14 6.87 5.60
N GLY A 39 22.21 6.95 6.39
CA GLY A 39 23.33 7.87 6.14
C GLY A 39 23.17 9.27 6.73
N LEU A 40 22.00 9.61 7.30
CA LEU A 40 21.78 10.91 7.95
C LEU A 40 22.28 10.99 9.40
N ASN A 41 22.82 9.88 9.93
CA ASN A 41 23.29 9.75 11.31
C ASN A 41 22.26 10.23 12.36
N LEU A 42 20.96 10.02 12.10
CA LEU A 42 19.88 10.40 13.01
C LEU A 42 19.90 9.51 14.26
N GLN A 43 19.69 10.12 15.42
CA GLN A 43 19.53 9.40 16.68
C GLN A 43 18.27 8.53 16.64
N ARG A 44 18.36 7.29 17.11
CA ARG A 44 17.22 6.35 17.14
C ARG A 44 16.23 6.61 18.27
N GLY A 45 16.57 7.50 19.19
CA GLY A 45 15.76 7.85 20.36
C GLY A 45 16.27 9.13 20.99
N GLY A 46 15.55 9.55 22.03
CA GLY A 46 15.79 10.77 22.78
C GLY A 46 14.58 11.03 23.67
N GLU A 47 14.65 12.06 24.51
CA GLU A 47 13.51 12.50 25.33
C GLU A 47 12.29 12.88 24.46
N THR A 48 12.56 13.42 23.27
CA THR A 48 11.53 13.77 22.28
C THR A 48 11.66 12.89 21.03
N ILE A 49 10.54 12.30 20.60
CA ILE A 49 10.46 11.46 19.40
C ILE A 49 9.49 12.10 18.41
N LEU A 50 9.93 12.30 17.16
CA LEU A 50 9.07 12.74 16.07
C LEU A 50 8.31 11.54 15.47
N LEU A 51 7.03 11.41 15.83
CA LEU A 51 6.14 10.43 15.24
C LEU A 51 5.59 10.94 13.91
N THR A 52 6.06 10.37 12.80
CA THR A 52 5.60 10.75 11.44
C THR A 52 4.46 9.87 10.93
N ALA A 53 4.06 8.83 11.68
CA ALA A 53 3.06 7.83 11.28
C ALA A 53 3.26 7.28 9.84
N ARG A 54 4.50 7.30 9.32
CA ARG A 54 4.88 6.93 7.96
C ARG A 54 4.26 7.80 6.85
N MET A 55 3.54 8.88 7.19
CA MET A 55 2.79 9.70 6.23
C MET A 55 3.68 10.37 5.19
N TYR A 56 4.75 11.03 5.63
CA TYR A 56 5.69 11.68 4.71
C TYR A 56 6.40 10.65 3.83
N GLN A 57 6.74 9.49 4.40
CA GLN A 57 7.42 8.43 3.68
C GLN A 57 6.51 7.70 2.68
N MET A 58 5.19 7.84 2.81
CA MET A 58 4.22 7.30 1.88
C MET A 58 3.98 8.17 0.63
N LEU A 59 4.40 9.44 0.63
CA LEU A 59 4.13 10.36 -0.49
C LEU A 59 4.50 9.78 -1.88
N PRO A 60 5.68 9.18 -2.09
CA PRO A 60 6.03 8.61 -3.40
C PRO A 60 5.13 7.45 -3.83
N TYR A 61 4.60 6.69 -2.87
CA TYR A 61 3.71 5.56 -3.13
C TYR A 61 2.29 6.02 -3.45
N ILE A 62 1.81 7.06 -2.78
CA ILE A 62 0.48 7.66 -3.04
C ILE A 62 0.40 8.18 -4.48
N MET A 63 1.45 8.88 -4.96
CA MET A 63 1.50 9.36 -6.34
C MET A 63 1.48 8.22 -7.36
N GLN A 64 2.16 7.11 -7.07
CA GLN A 64 2.16 5.93 -7.95
C GLN A 64 0.80 5.24 -7.96
N ILE A 65 0.20 5.03 -6.79
CA ILE A 65 -1.11 4.37 -6.66
C ILE A 65 -2.20 5.18 -7.35
N THR A 66 -2.21 6.51 -7.19
CA THR A 66 -3.18 7.38 -7.86
C THR A 66 -3.06 7.30 -9.38
N GLY A 67 -1.84 7.30 -9.92
CA GLY A 67 -1.61 7.08 -11.36
C GLY A 67 -2.08 5.69 -11.83
N LEU A 68 -1.82 4.65 -11.06
CA LEU A 68 -2.20 3.27 -11.39
C LEU A 68 -3.73 3.11 -11.37
N VAL A 69 -4.41 3.65 -10.36
CA VAL A 69 -5.88 3.69 -10.29
C VAL A 69 -6.48 4.48 -11.46
N ALA A 70 -5.91 5.63 -11.82
CA ALA A 70 -6.36 6.40 -12.97
C ALA A 70 -6.24 5.59 -14.29
N SER A 71 -5.13 4.88 -14.47
CA SER A 71 -4.89 4.01 -15.64
C SER A 71 -5.78 2.76 -15.66
N ALA A 72 -6.15 2.23 -14.49
CA ALA A 72 -7.00 1.05 -14.36
C ALA A 72 -8.51 1.38 -14.44
N LYS A 73 -8.88 2.65 -14.24
CA LYS A 73 -10.26 3.15 -14.24
C LYS A 73 -11.08 2.72 -15.48
N PRO A 74 -10.55 2.79 -16.72
CA PRO A 74 -11.27 2.34 -17.93
C PRO A 74 -11.55 0.83 -17.93
N PHE A 75 -10.63 0.05 -17.36
CA PHE A 75 -10.73 -1.40 -17.27
C PHE A 75 -11.71 -1.83 -16.16
N LEU A 76 -11.68 -1.15 -15.01
CA LEU A 76 -12.57 -1.39 -13.87
C LEU A 76 -14.02 -0.98 -14.16
N SER A 77 -14.25 -0.01 -15.06
CA SER A 77 -15.59 0.41 -15.48
C SER A 77 -16.31 -0.56 -16.41
N ARG A 78 -15.60 -1.54 -17.00
CA ARG A 78 -16.23 -2.61 -17.81
C ARG A 78 -16.68 -3.74 -16.89
N ARG A 79 -18.00 -3.82 -16.69
CA ARG A 79 -18.70 -4.81 -15.86
C ARG A 79 -18.31 -6.23 -16.31
N GLY A 80 -17.48 -6.94 -15.53
CA GLY A 80 -17.10 -8.33 -15.78
C GLY A 80 -15.65 -8.72 -15.44
N LEU A 81 -14.73 -7.76 -15.26
CA LEU A 81 -13.30 -8.03 -15.06
C LEU A 81 -12.83 -8.12 -13.59
N GLY A 82 -13.73 -7.96 -12.62
CA GLY A 82 -13.39 -7.91 -11.18
C GLY A 82 -12.73 -9.18 -10.63
N GLU A 83 -13.03 -10.35 -11.19
CA GLU A 83 -12.43 -11.62 -10.75
C GLU A 83 -10.99 -11.81 -11.27
N ILE A 84 -10.68 -11.29 -12.46
CA ILE A 84 -9.34 -11.37 -13.07
C ILE A 84 -8.35 -10.44 -12.34
N VAL A 85 -8.83 -9.31 -11.82
CA VAL A 85 -8.03 -8.35 -11.03
C VAL A 85 -7.59 -8.95 -9.68
N ASN A 86 -8.44 -9.73 -9.01
CA ASN A 86 -8.07 -10.41 -7.76
C ASN A 86 -6.98 -11.47 -7.96
N MET A 87 -6.95 -12.13 -9.12
CA MET A 87 -5.88 -13.07 -9.50
C MET A 87 -4.57 -12.33 -9.79
N GLY A 88 -4.64 -11.18 -10.48
CA GLY A 88 -3.48 -10.35 -10.82
C GLY A 88 -2.79 -9.73 -9.61
N ASN A 89 -3.54 -9.24 -8.62
CA ASN A 89 -2.99 -8.68 -7.38
C ASN A 89 -2.12 -9.68 -6.59
N ARG A 90 -2.43 -10.98 -6.70
CA ARG A 90 -1.71 -12.06 -6.00
C ARG A 90 -0.35 -12.38 -6.63
N ILE A 91 -0.19 -12.14 -7.94
CA ILE A 91 1.02 -12.46 -8.72
C ILE A 91 1.90 -11.22 -8.93
N MET A 92 1.31 -10.03 -8.98
CA MET A 92 1.95 -8.83 -9.54
C MET A 92 2.32 -7.75 -8.51
N GLY A 93 2.03 -7.95 -7.22
CA GLY A 93 2.33 -6.97 -6.15
C GLY A 93 3.82 -6.63 -5.98
N ASP A 94 4.71 -7.62 -6.12
CA ASP A 94 6.16 -7.42 -5.90
C ASP A 94 6.92 -6.97 -7.18
N LYS A 95 6.38 -7.20 -8.38
CA LYS A 95 7.11 -6.95 -9.65
C LYS A 95 6.90 -5.54 -10.20
N ILE A 96 5.71 -4.96 -10.10
CA ILE A 96 5.45 -3.60 -10.63
C ILE A 96 6.17 -2.53 -9.79
N ILE A 97 6.19 -2.68 -8.46
CA ILE A 97 6.87 -1.73 -7.56
C ILE A 97 8.38 -1.67 -7.83
N ARG A 98 8.98 -2.76 -8.37
CA ARG A 98 10.41 -2.83 -8.68
C ARG A 98 10.81 -2.24 -10.03
N PHE A 99 9.89 -2.05 -10.97
CA PHE A 99 10.24 -1.58 -12.32
C PHE A 99 10.51 -0.07 -12.40
N LYS A 100 10.25 0.68 -11.32
CA LYS A 100 10.41 2.14 -11.27
C LYS A 100 11.17 2.67 -10.03
N ALA A 101 11.77 1.78 -9.23
CA ALA A 101 12.58 2.14 -8.06
C ALA A 101 14.08 1.99 -8.33
#